data_AF-A0A166BUT4-F1
#
_entry.id   AF-A0A166BUT4-F1
#
_cell.length_a   1.000
_cell.length_b   1.000
_cell.length_c   1.000
_cell.angle_alpha   90.00
_cell.angle_beta   90.00
_cell.angle_gamma   90.00
#
_symmetry.space_group_name_H-M   'P 1'
#
loop_
_entity.id
_entity.type
_entity.pdbx_description
1 polymer ?
#
loop_
_entity_poly.entity_id
_entity_poly.type
_entity_poly.pdbx_seq_one_letter_code
_entity_poly.pdbx_strand_id
1 'polypeptide(L)'
;MLDRIIQFLVANTGQLFSANSIVKYLKKDRIKVSVNTIYNYISYTEEACLINKIKRENLQGKKILNHAEKYYLVDLGFRQAIYGESDQGQLLENIVCNELIRRGYKITIGKFKEKEVDFVCNRLCNDYFL
;
A
#
# COMPACT_ATOMS: atom_id res chain seq x y z
N MET A 1 -5.83 -13.09 -14.56
CA MET A 1 -4.85 -13.29 -13.46
C MET A 1 -4.51 -11.97 -12.80
N LEU A 2 -4.09 -10.97 -13.58
CA LEU A 2 -3.89 -9.59 -13.10
C LEU A 2 -5.14 -9.02 -12.41
N ASP A 3 -6.33 -9.19 -13.00
CA ASP A 3 -7.58 -8.66 -12.43
C ASP A 3 -7.85 -9.16 -11.01
N ARG A 4 -7.49 -10.42 -10.71
CA ARG A 4 -7.64 -11.00 -9.36
C ARG A 4 -6.68 -10.36 -8.35
N ILE A 5 -5.46 -10.03 -8.78
CA ILE A 5 -4.47 -9.34 -7.95
C ILE A 5 -4.95 -7.91 -7.69
N ILE A 6 -5.42 -7.21 -8.72
CA ILE A 6 -5.98 -5.85 -8.59
C ILE A 6 -7.19 -5.86 -7.66
N GLN A 7 -8.16 -6.76 -7.87
CA GLN A 7 -9.32 -6.93 -7.00
C GLN A 7 -8.90 -7.16 -5.54
N PHE A 8 -7.90 -8.02 -5.31
CA PHE A 8 -7.38 -8.25 -3.97
C PHE A 8 -6.76 -6.98 -3.35
N LEU A 9 -5.95 -6.23 -4.10
CA LEU A 9 -5.31 -4.99 -3.62
C LEU A 9 -6.35 -3.89 -3.34
N VAL A 10 -7.35 -3.77 -4.22
CA VAL A 10 -8.47 -2.83 -4.06
C VAL A 10 -9.30 -3.19 -2.84
N ALA A 11 -9.54 -4.47 -2.55
CA ALA A 11 -10.30 -4.90 -1.38
C ALA A 11 -9.52 -4.69 -0.06
N ASN A 12 -8.20 -4.87 -0.09
CA ASN A 12 -7.33 -4.83 1.10
C ASN A 12 -6.50 -3.53 1.20
N THR A 13 -6.96 -2.44 0.60
CA THR A 13 -6.30 -1.13 0.67
C THR A 13 -6.11 -0.69 2.12
N GLY A 14 -4.92 -0.16 2.45
CA GLY A 14 -4.57 0.28 3.81
C GLY A 14 -4.25 -0.85 4.80
N GLN A 15 -4.41 -2.12 4.41
CA GLN A 15 -4.02 -3.24 5.27
C GLN A 15 -2.56 -3.67 5.02
N LEU A 16 -1.95 -4.28 6.05
CA LEU A 16 -0.61 -4.85 5.92
C LEU A 16 -0.61 -5.97 4.88
N PHE A 17 0.22 -5.78 3.86
CA PHE A 17 0.35 -6.70 2.76
C PHE A 17 1.32 -7.85 3.07
N SER A 18 0.96 -9.04 2.60
CA SER A 18 1.88 -10.17 2.47
C SER A 18 1.63 -10.87 1.15
N ALA A 19 2.68 -11.06 0.35
CA ALA A 19 2.56 -11.78 -0.92
C ALA A 19 2.04 -13.21 -0.73
N ASN A 20 2.34 -13.83 0.41
CA ASN A 20 1.80 -15.14 0.78
C ASN A 20 0.27 -15.12 0.98
N SER A 21 -0.31 -13.99 1.40
CA SER A 21 -1.76 -13.83 1.49
C SER A 21 -2.41 -13.88 0.11
N ILE A 22 -1.82 -13.26 -0.91
CA ILE A 22 -2.28 -13.38 -2.30
C ILE A 22 -2.11 -14.80 -2.83
N VAL A 23 -0.96 -15.44 -2.60
CA VAL A 23 -0.76 -16.85 -3.00
C VAL A 23 -1.87 -17.73 -2.43
N LYS A 24 -2.18 -17.57 -1.13
CA LYS A 24 -3.25 -18.31 -0.46
C LYS A 24 -4.63 -18.00 -1.03
N TYR A 25 -4.90 -16.72 -1.34
CA TYR A 25 -6.15 -16.29 -1.98
C TYR A 25 -6.33 -16.96 -3.35
N LEU A 26 -5.32 -16.88 -4.23
CA LEU A 26 -5.36 -17.47 -5.57
C LEU A 26 -5.38 -19.01 -5.56
N LYS A 27 -4.80 -19.63 -4.53
CA LYS A 27 -4.86 -21.10 -4.35
C LYS A 27 -6.29 -21.60 -4.16
N LYS A 28 -7.20 -20.80 -3.58
CA LYS A 28 -8.64 -21.16 -3.47
C LYS A 28 -9.28 -21.36 -4.85
N ASP A 29 -8.85 -20.56 -5.83
CA ASP A 29 -9.26 -20.64 -7.23
C ASP A 29 -8.43 -21.65 -8.04
N ARG A 30 -7.65 -22.50 -7.38
CA ARG A 30 -6.74 -23.50 -7.98
C ARG A 30 -5.64 -22.89 -8.88
N ILE A 31 -5.35 -21.61 -8.73
CA ILE A 31 -4.27 -20.93 -9.45
C ILE A 31 -2.97 -21.07 -8.65
N LYS A 32 -1.93 -21.61 -9.27
CA LYS A 32 -0.57 -21.68 -8.71
C LYS A 32 0.26 -20.51 -9.24
N VAL A 33 0.77 -19.68 -8.34
CA VAL A 33 1.64 -18.55 -8.69
C VAL A 33 2.79 -18.45 -7.70
N SER A 34 3.96 -18.02 -8.18
CA SER A 34 5.11 -17.74 -7.33
C SER A 34 4.96 -16.38 -6.64
N VAL A 35 5.59 -16.22 -5.47
CA VAL A 35 5.67 -14.93 -4.77
C VAL A 35 6.32 -13.87 -5.64
N ASN A 36 7.35 -14.23 -6.43
CA ASN A 36 8.04 -13.30 -7.32
C ASN A 36 7.11 -12.74 -8.40
N THR A 37 6.28 -13.59 -8.99
CA THR A 37 5.27 -13.18 -9.98
C THR A 37 4.27 -12.19 -9.40
N ILE A 38 3.85 -12.38 -8.13
CA ILE A 38 2.94 -11.42 -7.46
C ILE A 38 3.61 -10.06 -7.29
N TYR A 39 4.87 -10.03 -6.84
CA TYR A 39 5.60 -8.77 -6.71
C TYR A 39 5.81 -8.06 -8.04
N ASN A 40 6.07 -8.80 -9.13
CA ASN A 40 6.15 -8.21 -10.47
C ASN A 40 4.84 -7.54 -10.87
N TYR A 41 3.70 -8.22 -10.68
CA TYR A 41 2.40 -7.63 -10.99
C TYR A 41 2.09 -6.40 -10.14
N ILE A 42 2.48 -6.41 -8.87
CA ILE A 42 2.32 -5.24 -7.98
C ILE A 42 3.19 -4.07 -8.47
N SER A 43 4.43 -4.34 -8.86
CA SER A 43 5.32 -3.32 -9.47
C SER A 43 4.68 -2.72 -10.70
N TYR A 44 4.12 -3.55 -11.59
CA TYR A 44 3.43 -3.06 -12.78
C TYR A 44 2.20 -2.20 -12.44
N THR A 45 1.46 -2.53 -11.38
CA THR A 45 0.32 -1.69 -10.94
C THR A 45 0.75 -0.38 -10.28
N GLU A 46 1.90 -0.36 -9.60
CA GLU A 46 2.50 0.85 -9.05
C GLU A 46 3.02 1.76 -10.17
N GLU A 47 3.75 1.19 -11.14
CA GLU A 47 4.24 1.88 -12.34
C GLU A 47 3.10 2.42 -13.21
N ALA A 48 1.96 1.70 -13.26
CA ALA A 48 0.74 2.15 -13.93
C ALA A 48 -0.06 3.20 -13.14
N CYS A 49 0.45 3.68 -12.01
CA CYS A 49 -0.20 4.67 -11.13
C CYS A 49 -1.59 4.25 -10.62
N LEU A 50 -1.83 2.95 -10.44
CA LEU A 50 -3.07 2.47 -9.82
C LEU A 50 -2.99 2.51 -8.30
N ILE A 51 -1.80 2.26 -7.76
CA ILE A 51 -1.55 2.16 -6.32
C ILE A 51 -0.27 2.88 -5.91
N ASN A 52 -0.26 3.36 -4.68
CA ASN A 52 0.91 3.87 -3.99
C ASN A 52 1.37 2.84 -2.95
N LYS A 53 2.64 2.47 -3.01
CA LYS A 53 3.27 1.54 -2.06
C LYS A 53 3.93 2.32 -0.93
N ILE A 54 3.51 2.07 0.31
CA ILE A 54 4.07 2.70 1.50
C ILE A 54 4.83 1.66 2.32
N LYS A 55 6.13 1.88 2.45
CA LYS A 55 7.04 1.00 3.19
C LYS A 55 6.94 1.25 4.69
N ARG A 56 7.11 0.19 5.48
CA ARG A 56 7.22 0.31 6.94
C ARG A 56 8.64 0.60 7.39
N GLU A 57 8.74 1.47 8.37
CA GLU A 57 9.95 1.73 9.13
C GLU A 57 9.78 1.30 10.59
N ASN A 58 10.87 0.79 11.17
CA ASN A 58 10.97 0.63 12.61
C ASN A 58 11.44 1.96 13.21
N LEU A 59 10.55 2.63 13.94
CA LEU A 59 10.81 3.94 14.54
C LEU A 59 11.92 3.92 15.60
N GLN A 60 12.15 2.78 16.29
CA GLN A 60 13.23 2.67 17.28
C GLN A 60 14.62 2.55 16.63
N GLY A 61 14.72 1.78 15.53
CA GLY A 61 16.00 1.51 14.87
C GLY A 61 16.24 2.29 13.58
N LYS A 62 15.29 3.14 13.17
CA LYS A 62 15.23 3.84 11.87
C LYS A 62 15.51 2.94 10.66
N LYS A 63 15.13 1.65 10.75
CA LYS A 63 15.37 0.65 9.71
C LYS A 63 14.09 0.39 8.92
N ILE A 64 14.17 0.47 7.60
CA ILE A 64 13.08 0.08 6.70
C ILE A 64 12.94 -1.45 6.75
N LEU A 65 11.71 -1.94 6.92
CA LEU A 65 11.38 -3.36 6.97
C LEU A 65 10.87 -3.81 5.59
N ASN A 66 11.53 -4.79 5.00
CA ASN A 66 11.31 -5.22 3.60
C ASN A 66 10.00 -5.99 3.34
N HIS A 67 9.17 -6.29 4.38
CA HIS A 67 8.05 -7.24 4.25
C HIS A 67 6.75 -6.81 4.95
N ALA A 68 6.61 -5.53 5.28
CA ALA A 68 5.40 -5.00 5.90
C ALA A 68 5.05 -3.70 5.19
N GLU A 69 4.35 -3.79 4.08
CA GLU A 69 4.00 -2.63 3.26
C GLU A 69 2.49 -2.46 3.27
N LYS A 70 2.02 -1.23 3.18
CA LYS A 70 0.60 -0.94 2.91
C LYS A 70 0.50 -0.42 1.48
N TYR A 71 -0.58 -0.80 0.80
CA TYR A 71 -0.89 -0.32 -0.55
C TYR A 71 -2.16 0.53 -0.50
N TYR A 72 -2.08 1.71 -1.11
CA TYR A 72 -3.14 2.72 -1.15
C TYR A 72 -3.56 2.98 -2.58
N LEU A 73 -4.85 3.15 -2.85
CA LEU A 73 -5.32 3.42 -4.22
C LEU A 73 -5.10 4.89 -4.56
N VAL A 74 -4.57 5.17 -5.75
CA VAL A 74 -4.42 6.55 -6.23
C VAL A 74 -5.78 7.21 -6.42
N ASP A 75 -6.77 6.46 -6.91
CA ASP A 75 -8.16 6.90 -7.05
C ASP A 75 -9.12 5.93 -6.35
N LEU A 76 -9.90 6.46 -5.40
CA LEU A 76 -10.90 5.72 -4.66
C LEU A 76 -12.15 5.40 -5.48
N GLY A 77 -12.37 6.09 -6.60
CA GLY A 77 -13.45 5.83 -7.54
C GLY A 77 -13.43 4.40 -8.08
N PHE A 78 -12.24 3.82 -8.30
CA PHE A 78 -12.11 2.42 -8.69
C PHE A 78 -12.67 1.47 -7.64
N ARG A 79 -12.43 1.75 -6.35
CA ARG A 79 -12.95 0.91 -5.27
C ARG A 79 -14.45 1.03 -5.16
N GLN A 80 -14.99 2.25 -5.22
CA GLN A 80 -16.43 2.47 -5.16
C GLN A 80 -17.15 1.78 -6.33
N ALA A 81 -16.58 1.84 -7.54
CA ALA A 81 -17.13 1.20 -8.72
C ALA A 81 -17.14 -0.34 -8.65
N ILE A 82 -16.14 -0.94 -7.97
CA ILE A 82 -15.98 -2.40 -7.93
C ILE A 82 -16.64 -3.03 -6.69
N TYR A 83 -16.57 -2.37 -5.52
CA TYR A 83 -16.92 -2.97 -4.22
C TYR A 83 -18.02 -2.24 -3.44
N GLY A 84 -18.41 -1.01 -3.81
CA GLY A 84 -19.43 -0.25 -3.08
C GLY A 84 -18.96 0.19 -1.67
N GLU A 85 -19.88 0.20 -0.70
CA GLU A 85 -19.59 0.65 0.68
C GLU A 85 -18.40 -0.09 1.29
N SER A 86 -17.49 0.68 1.88
CA SER A 86 -16.25 0.20 2.48
C SER A 86 -16.14 0.66 3.92
N ASP A 87 -15.19 0.08 4.65
CA ASP A 87 -14.76 0.58 5.95
C ASP A 87 -14.31 2.04 5.82
N GLN A 88 -15.05 2.94 6.48
CA GLN A 88 -14.82 4.38 6.43
C GLN A 88 -13.43 4.76 6.96
N GLY A 89 -12.86 3.96 7.87
CA GLY A 89 -11.51 4.17 8.38
C GLY A 89 -10.44 3.96 7.30
N GLN A 90 -10.53 2.88 6.53
CA GLN A 90 -9.58 2.59 5.44
C GLN A 90 -9.68 3.62 4.31
N LEU A 91 -10.90 4.08 4.01
CA LEU A 91 -11.12 5.14 3.02
C LEU A 91 -10.46 6.45 3.48
N LEU A 92 -10.70 6.87 4.72
CA LEU A 92 -10.10 8.07 5.28
C LEU A 92 -8.57 7.98 5.30
N GLU A 93 -8.02 6.84 5.72
CA GLU A 93 -6.57 6.59 5.71
C GLU A 93 -5.99 6.73 4.29
N ASN A 94 -6.67 6.21 3.27
CA ASN A 94 -6.24 6.36 1.88
C ASN A 94 -6.31 7.82 1.39
N ILE A 95 -7.38 8.55 1.72
CA ILE A 95 -7.51 9.99 1.39
C ILE A 95 -6.34 10.77 2.00
N VAL A 96 -6.05 10.53 3.28
CA VAL A 96 -4.94 11.19 3.99
C VAL A 96 -3.60 10.84 3.34
N CYS A 97 -3.38 9.57 2.99
CA CYS A 97 -2.17 9.14 2.30
C CYS A 97 -1.96 9.90 0.98
N ASN A 98 -2.99 9.91 0.12
CA ASN A 98 -2.92 10.59 -1.17
C ASN A 98 -2.69 12.10 -1.02
N GLU A 99 -3.33 12.73 -0.04
CA GLU A 99 -3.12 14.16 0.23
C GLU A 99 -1.69 14.47 0.68
N LEU A 100 -1.12 13.64 1.55
CA LEU A 100 0.26 13.78 2.00
C LEU A 100 1.26 13.61 0.83
N ILE A 101 1.03 12.64 -0.05
CA ILE A 101 1.86 12.45 -1.26
C ILE A 101 1.75 13.68 -2.17
N ARG A 102 0.53 14.18 -2.41
CA ARG A 102 0.29 15.38 -3.23
C ARG A 102 0.98 16.63 -2.68
N ARG A 103 1.11 16.74 -1.36
CA ARG A 103 1.85 17.82 -0.68
C ARG A 103 3.38 17.65 -0.70
N GLY A 104 3.89 16.58 -1.34
CA GLY A 104 5.31 16.33 -1.48
C GLY A 104 5.97 15.73 -0.23
N TYR A 105 5.20 15.15 0.68
CA TYR A 105 5.78 14.41 1.80
C TYR A 105 6.30 13.04 1.35
N LYS A 106 7.45 12.65 1.87
CA LYS A 106 7.90 11.27 1.85
C LYS A 106 7.28 10.55 3.04
N ILE A 107 6.42 9.58 2.77
CA ILE A 107 5.63 8.88 3.78
C ILE A 107 6.15 7.47 3.99
N THR A 108 6.18 7.05 5.25
CA THR A 108 6.38 5.67 5.68
C THR A 108 5.34 5.32 6.74
N ILE A 109 5.11 4.04 6.97
CA ILE A 109 4.26 3.56 8.08
C ILE A 109 5.14 3.05 9.22
N GLY A 110 4.70 3.15 10.47
CA GLY A 110 5.54 2.87 11.62
C GLY A 110 4.92 1.92 12.64
N LYS A 111 5.77 1.32 13.48
CA LYS A 111 5.36 0.84 14.81
C LYS A 111 6.19 1.57 15.85
N PHE A 112 5.54 2.14 16.86
CA PHE A 112 6.22 2.69 18.02
C PHE A 112 5.79 1.91 19.27
N LYS A 113 6.69 1.07 19.80
CA LYS A 113 6.37 0.12 20.88
C LYS A 113 5.21 -0.81 20.47
N GLU A 114 4.09 -0.76 21.18
CA GLU A 114 2.86 -1.50 20.87
C GLU A 114 1.84 -0.71 20.03
N LYS A 115 2.09 0.57 19.76
CA LYS A 115 1.16 1.42 19.00
C LYS A 115 1.53 1.42 17.51
N GLU A 116 0.52 1.28 16.67
CA GLU A 116 0.64 1.50 15.23
C GLU A 116 0.70 3.00 14.95
N VAL A 117 1.58 3.38 14.04
CA VAL A 117 1.68 4.74 13.52
C VAL A 117 1.37 4.66 12.04
N ASP A 118 0.19 5.15 11.63
CA ASP A 118 -0.27 4.99 10.25
C ASP A 118 0.61 5.75 9.27
N PHE A 119 1.03 6.97 9.59
CA PHE A 119 1.89 7.77 8.72
C PHE A 119 2.98 8.50 9.49
N VAL A 120 4.22 8.32 9.03
CA VAL A 120 5.38 9.10 9.39
C VAL A 120 5.73 9.95 8.17
N CYS A 121 5.64 11.27 8.32
CA CYS A 121 5.78 12.21 7.22
C CYS A 121 7.11 12.95 7.32
N ASN A 122 7.96 12.78 6.31
CA ASN A 122 9.19 13.56 6.17
C ASN A 122 9.00 14.55 5.04
N ARG A 123 8.97 15.85 5.37
CA ARG A 123 9.00 16.90 4.36
C ARG A 123 10.43 17.04 3.88
N LEU A 124 10.67 16.91 2.58
CA LEU A 124 11.94 17.33 2.00
C LEU A 124 11.99 18.85 2.17
N CYS A 125 12.79 19.34 3.12
CA CYS A 125 13.22 20.73 3.09
C CYS A 125 14.04 20.87 1.80
N ASN A 126 13.61 21.77 0.92
CA ASN A 126 14.31 22.07 -0.31
C ASN A 126 15.67 22.71 0.03
N ASP A 127 16.72 21.90 0.12
CA ASP A 127 18.08 22.39 -0.10
C ASP A 127 18.26 22.56 -1.62
N TYR A 128 17.64 23.62 -2.17
CA TYR A 128 18.04 24.11 -3.47
C TYR A 128 19.43 24.71 -3.31
N PHE A 129 20.46 23.96 -3.69
CA PHE A 129 21.72 24.57 -4.09
C PHE A 129 21.51 25.11 -5.51
N LEU A 130 21.21 26.41 -5.61
CA LEU A 130 21.38 27.18 -6.85
C LEU A 130 22.87 27.47 -7.06
#